data_AF-A0A9P9SAW3-F1
#
_entry.id   AF-A0A9P9SAW3-F1
#
_cell.length_a   1.000
_cell.length_b   1.000
_cell.length_c   1.000
_cell.angle_alpha   90.00
_cell.angle_beta   90.00
_cell.angle_gamma   90.00
#
_symmetry.space_group_name_H-M   'P 1'
#
loop_
_entity.id
_entity.type
_entity.pdbx_description
1 polymer ?
#
loop_
_entity_poly.entity_id
_entity_poly.type
_entity_poly.pdbx_seq_one_letter_code
_entity_poly.pdbx_strand_id
1 'polypeptide(L)'
;MVYRGRPSTGCKKCRERKIKCDERPGGCARCNEKGHSCPGYDRSLDAFFHDETANVEAKAKKAKAKAIAARDSCGTRHSQAALMQIKAQEVPRKYLMGSLVDQGITFFLSNYATGIDQPAIHSDAYHKHLSTDGFHPLVAISMTALGLAGVANFYMDSGLKQEATRYYLSAIKMANTAISSSRELKADTTLIAVNLLGMFEATFNEDSLAGWSNHVDGAASLVKIRGMDQFSTPAGQRMYLHTIGLLTMNCMEVLKFLDFKDPRNAFFFLHIKTIDLRAQILSQETLNLVNIIQCALDLDKIAISIFHDTGSDWDYKNVPCGAQKGVYGDFYRIYSTHASAQTWLWTMYNRIYFHDIIRNSILTGFATIPPTLVGSFYHDQLSESTRLLTELQSDIMASIPQFLHDVPMDVPSTADNGNALRLSEPSTANRECSPQDCSNTPNTSATNHSPALPGLRCSRKSLHQNFRGDSTSVFEKLVGNGSNKDRIPIVRISGGHSMVWALYVAGSMPTASRMSQDFVYTCLNRIGHEFGINQAKILANALEIKMQLDNSQATAFEICPQYLPSGGGPYVSRLNVRNA
;
A
#
# COMPACT_ATOMS: atom_id res chain seq x y z
N MET A 1 -53.40 -14.01 -13.28
CA MET A 1 -54.56 -14.81 -13.77
C MET A 1 -55.48 -13.86 -14.52
N VAL A 2 -56.16 -14.29 -15.58
CA VAL A 2 -57.19 -13.45 -16.24
C VAL A 2 -58.53 -13.75 -15.56
N TYR A 3 -59.14 -12.74 -14.95
CA TYR A 3 -60.42 -12.89 -14.25
C TYR A 3 -61.53 -13.16 -15.28
N ARG A 4 -61.95 -14.44 -15.38
CA ARG A 4 -63.11 -14.83 -16.19
C ARG A 4 -64.37 -14.47 -15.40
N GLY A 5 -64.99 -13.35 -15.77
CA GLY A 5 -66.12 -12.76 -15.05
C GLY A 5 -67.31 -13.72 -14.84
N ARG A 6 -68.18 -13.36 -13.89
CA ARG A 6 -69.27 -14.21 -13.37
C ARG A 6 -70.12 -14.82 -14.52
N PRO A 7 -70.37 -16.14 -14.53
CA PRO A 7 -71.13 -16.80 -15.59
C PRO A 7 -72.53 -16.21 -15.79
N SER A 8 -73.01 -16.21 -17.04
CA SER A 8 -74.36 -15.71 -17.37
C SER A 8 -75.46 -16.58 -16.76
N THR A 9 -76.44 -15.92 -16.13
CA THR A 9 -77.60 -16.51 -15.43
C THR A 9 -78.77 -16.91 -16.35
N GLY A 10 -78.69 -16.61 -17.65
CA GLY A 10 -79.73 -16.95 -18.62
C GLY A 10 -79.92 -18.45 -18.82
N CYS A 11 -81.07 -18.86 -19.35
CA CYS A 11 -81.38 -20.28 -19.57
C CYS A 11 -80.39 -20.93 -20.57
N LYS A 12 -80.19 -22.24 -20.44
CA LYS A 12 -79.19 -23.00 -21.21
C LYS A 12 -79.27 -22.74 -22.72
N LYS A 13 -80.47 -22.83 -23.32
CA LYS A 13 -80.70 -22.54 -24.75
C LYS A 13 -80.33 -21.10 -25.16
N CYS A 14 -80.55 -20.10 -24.31
CA CYS A 14 -80.16 -18.72 -24.62
C CYS A 14 -78.64 -18.52 -24.50
N ARG A 15 -77.98 -19.17 -23.53
CA ARG A 15 -76.52 -19.17 -23.38
C ARG A 15 -75.82 -19.83 -24.56
N GLU A 16 -76.29 -21.02 -24.99
CA GLU A 16 -75.77 -21.74 -26.16
C GLU A 16 -75.93 -20.92 -27.44
N ARG A 17 -77.09 -20.27 -27.62
CA ARG A 17 -77.34 -19.35 -28.73
C ARG A 17 -76.68 -17.97 -28.58
N LYS A 18 -75.96 -17.72 -27.49
CA LYS A 18 -75.28 -16.46 -27.15
C LYS A 18 -76.18 -15.21 -27.23
N ILE A 19 -77.45 -15.35 -26.86
CA ILE A 19 -78.44 -14.26 -26.84
C ILE A 19 -78.84 -13.90 -25.41
N LYS A 20 -79.06 -12.60 -25.15
CA LYS A 20 -79.48 -12.12 -23.81
C LYS A 20 -80.85 -12.71 -23.46
N CYS A 21 -80.87 -13.50 -22.38
CA CYS A 21 -82.10 -14.02 -21.79
C CYS A 21 -82.79 -12.93 -20.96
N ASP A 22 -84.12 -13.03 -20.82
CA ASP A 22 -84.98 -12.13 -20.07
C ASP A 22 -85.48 -12.73 -18.73
N GLU A 23 -84.97 -13.90 -18.34
CA GLU A 23 -85.07 -14.51 -17.01
C GLU A 23 -86.46 -14.59 -16.35
N ARG A 24 -87.53 -14.62 -17.15
CA ARG A 24 -88.92 -14.66 -16.66
C ARG A 24 -89.28 -16.01 -15.99
N PRO A 25 -90.01 -16.00 -14.86
CA PRO A 25 -90.55 -17.22 -14.25
C PRO A 25 -91.42 -18.01 -15.23
N GLY A 26 -91.35 -19.35 -15.17
CA GLY A 26 -92.12 -20.25 -16.05
C GLY A 26 -91.54 -20.45 -17.46
N GLY A 27 -90.64 -19.56 -17.94
CA GLY A 27 -89.93 -19.72 -19.20
C GLY A 27 -89.59 -18.40 -19.89
N CYS A 28 -88.45 -18.37 -20.60
CA CYS A 28 -87.99 -17.16 -21.27
C CYS A 28 -88.78 -16.89 -22.56
N ALA A 29 -89.13 -15.62 -22.84
CA ALA A 29 -90.01 -15.29 -23.96
C ALA A 29 -89.37 -15.65 -25.31
N ARG A 30 -88.05 -15.47 -25.45
CA ARG A 30 -87.30 -15.82 -26.66
C ARG A 30 -87.28 -17.32 -26.99
N CYS A 31 -87.52 -18.19 -26.01
CA CYS A 31 -87.73 -19.62 -26.26
C CYS A 31 -89.17 -19.85 -26.71
N ASN A 32 -90.15 -19.27 -26.03
CA ASN A 32 -91.57 -19.42 -26.33
C ASN A 32 -91.95 -18.91 -27.73
N GLU A 33 -91.53 -17.68 -28.09
CA GLU A 33 -91.72 -17.07 -29.43
C GLU A 33 -91.12 -17.90 -30.57
N LYS A 34 -90.10 -18.71 -30.27
CA LYS A 34 -89.42 -19.60 -31.23
C LYS A 34 -90.00 -21.03 -31.21
N GLY A 35 -91.11 -21.28 -30.52
CA GLY A 35 -91.72 -22.61 -30.40
C GLY A 35 -90.85 -23.61 -29.63
N HIS A 36 -89.96 -23.14 -28.75
CA HIS A 36 -89.04 -23.98 -28.00
C HIS A 36 -89.40 -24.01 -26.51
N SER A 37 -89.59 -25.21 -25.95
CA SER A 37 -89.65 -25.36 -24.49
C SER A 37 -88.36 -24.85 -23.83
N CYS A 38 -88.52 -24.05 -22.77
CA CYS A 38 -87.43 -23.40 -22.05
C CYS A 38 -86.96 -24.30 -20.88
N PRO A 39 -85.68 -24.69 -20.81
CA PRO A 39 -85.19 -25.64 -19.80
C PRO A 39 -84.99 -25.04 -18.40
N GLY A 40 -85.50 -23.83 -18.13
CA GLY A 40 -85.28 -23.11 -16.87
C GLY A 40 -83.87 -22.51 -16.72
N TYR A 41 -83.59 -22.03 -15.50
CA TYR A 41 -82.36 -21.31 -15.14
C TYR A 41 -81.57 -22.14 -14.14
N ASP A 42 -80.48 -22.75 -14.61
CA ASP A 42 -79.56 -23.49 -13.76
C ASP A 42 -78.71 -22.52 -12.92
N ARG A 43 -78.87 -22.60 -11.59
CA ARG A 43 -78.14 -21.82 -10.58
C ARG A 43 -77.27 -22.71 -9.68
N SER A 44 -76.93 -23.92 -10.14
CA SER A 44 -76.05 -24.84 -9.42
C SER A 44 -74.65 -24.26 -9.20
N LEU A 45 -74.06 -24.55 -8.04
CA LEU A 45 -72.74 -24.03 -7.65
C LEU A 45 -71.59 -24.67 -8.45
N ASP A 46 -71.83 -25.81 -9.10
CA ASP A 46 -70.84 -26.56 -9.88
C ASP A 46 -70.33 -25.80 -11.12
N ALA A 47 -71.03 -24.74 -11.54
CA ALA A 47 -70.56 -23.85 -12.60
C ALA A 47 -69.31 -23.00 -12.23
N PHE A 48 -68.83 -23.06 -10.97
CA PHE A 48 -67.69 -22.29 -10.47
C PHE A 48 -66.38 -23.08 -10.32
N PHE A 49 -66.42 -24.41 -10.33
CA PHE A 49 -65.21 -25.23 -10.16
C PHE A 49 -64.74 -25.81 -11.50
N HIS A 50 -63.47 -25.58 -11.83
CA HIS A 50 -62.80 -26.14 -13.00
C HIS A 50 -61.51 -26.82 -12.55
N ASP A 51 -61.33 -28.07 -12.98
CA ASP A 51 -60.11 -28.83 -12.73
C ASP A 51 -58.98 -28.34 -13.65
N GLU A 52 -57.91 -27.79 -13.07
CA GLU A 52 -56.70 -27.35 -13.79
C GLU A 52 -55.54 -28.38 -13.75
N THR A 53 -55.72 -29.57 -13.15
CA THR A 53 -54.65 -30.54 -12.85
C THR A 53 -53.76 -30.83 -14.07
N ALA A 54 -54.36 -31.16 -15.22
CA ALA A 54 -53.63 -31.44 -16.46
C ALA A 54 -52.80 -30.24 -16.98
N ASN A 55 -53.25 -29.01 -16.72
CA ASN A 55 -52.60 -27.79 -17.16
C ASN A 55 -51.40 -27.43 -16.25
N VAL A 56 -51.49 -27.76 -14.96
CA VAL A 56 -50.38 -27.69 -14.00
C VAL A 56 -49.32 -28.74 -14.32
N GLU A 57 -49.71 -29.99 -14.61
CA GLU A 57 -48.77 -31.04 -15.05
C GLU A 57 -47.99 -30.65 -16.32
N ALA A 58 -48.67 -30.09 -17.32
CA ALA A 58 -48.03 -29.67 -18.57
C ALA A 58 -46.96 -28.60 -18.32
N LYS A 59 -47.23 -27.64 -17.43
CA LYS A 59 -46.25 -26.63 -17.00
C LYS A 59 -45.06 -27.25 -16.25
N ALA A 60 -45.32 -28.18 -15.33
CA ALA A 60 -44.27 -28.87 -14.57
C ALA A 60 -43.32 -29.68 -15.48
N LYS A 61 -43.90 -30.45 -16.42
CA LYS A 61 -43.14 -31.20 -17.44
C LYS A 61 -42.27 -30.28 -18.30
N LYS A 62 -42.80 -29.13 -18.75
CA LYS A 62 -42.07 -28.12 -19.53
C LYS A 62 -40.95 -27.44 -18.73
N ALA A 63 -41.17 -27.14 -17.44
CA ALA A 63 -40.15 -26.56 -16.57
C ALA A 63 -38.97 -27.54 -16.35
N LYS A 64 -39.27 -28.82 -16.08
CA LYS A 64 -38.25 -29.87 -15.92
C LYS A 64 -37.38 -30.05 -17.16
N ALA A 65 -37.99 -30.07 -18.35
CA ALA A 65 -37.24 -30.14 -19.61
C ALA A 65 -36.29 -28.94 -19.82
N LYS A 66 -36.76 -27.71 -19.49
CA LYS A 66 -35.93 -26.50 -19.59
C LYS A 66 -34.74 -26.52 -18.62
N ALA A 67 -34.92 -27.06 -17.41
CA ALA A 67 -33.84 -27.20 -16.43
C ALA A 67 -32.77 -28.21 -16.87
N ILE A 68 -33.16 -29.34 -17.46
CA ILE A 68 -32.25 -30.34 -18.03
C ILE A 68 -31.42 -29.72 -19.17
N ALA A 69 -32.07 -29.11 -20.16
CA ALA A 69 -31.38 -28.46 -21.27
C ALA A 69 -30.41 -27.35 -20.84
N ALA A 70 -30.72 -26.61 -19.76
CA ALA A 70 -29.82 -25.60 -19.19
C ALA A 70 -28.59 -26.22 -18.52
N ARG A 71 -28.76 -27.35 -17.81
CA ARG A 71 -27.66 -28.12 -17.20
C ARG A 71 -26.73 -28.70 -18.27
N ASP A 72 -27.28 -29.31 -19.32
CA ASP A 72 -26.50 -29.89 -20.40
C ASP A 72 -25.73 -28.80 -21.16
N SER A 73 -26.37 -27.65 -21.42
CA SER A 73 -25.73 -26.46 -22.02
C SER A 73 -24.59 -25.87 -21.18
N CYS A 74 -24.57 -26.12 -19.87
CA CYS A 74 -23.47 -25.72 -18.98
C CYS A 74 -22.32 -26.75 -19.04
N GLY A 75 -22.66 -28.05 -19.03
CA GLY A 75 -21.70 -29.14 -19.19
C GLY A 75 -20.89 -29.02 -20.48
N THR A 76 -21.54 -28.79 -21.62
CA THR A 76 -20.88 -28.63 -22.92
C THR A 76 -19.93 -27.42 -22.96
N ARG A 77 -20.29 -26.31 -22.30
CA ARG A 77 -19.40 -25.13 -22.18
C ARG A 77 -18.18 -25.45 -21.33
N HIS A 78 -18.34 -26.14 -20.20
CA HIS A 78 -17.22 -26.56 -19.37
C HIS A 78 -16.29 -27.54 -20.10
N SER A 79 -16.83 -28.53 -20.83
CA SER A 79 -16.00 -29.45 -21.62
C SER A 79 -15.27 -28.76 -22.77
N GLN A 80 -15.92 -27.81 -23.44
CA GLN A 80 -15.32 -27.05 -24.55
C GLN A 80 -14.25 -26.07 -24.07
N ALA A 81 -14.45 -25.43 -22.92
CA ALA A 81 -13.44 -24.61 -22.25
C ALA A 81 -12.24 -25.44 -21.79
N ALA A 82 -12.47 -26.60 -21.16
CA ALA A 82 -11.41 -27.52 -20.76
C ALA A 82 -10.60 -28.03 -21.98
N LEU A 83 -11.28 -28.37 -23.09
CA LEU A 83 -10.62 -28.80 -24.33
C LEU A 83 -9.78 -27.68 -24.97
N MET A 84 -10.25 -26.43 -24.92
CA MET A 84 -9.46 -25.26 -25.33
C MET A 84 -8.24 -25.07 -24.41
N GLN A 85 -8.38 -25.29 -23.11
CA GLN A 85 -7.32 -25.12 -22.13
C GLN A 85 -6.23 -26.19 -22.25
N ILE A 86 -6.59 -27.44 -22.57
CA ILE A 86 -5.66 -28.53 -22.92
C ILE A 86 -4.92 -28.21 -24.23
N LYS A 87 -5.64 -27.83 -25.31
CA LYS A 87 -5.01 -27.41 -26.57
C LYS A 87 -4.07 -26.20 -26.40
N ALA A 88 -4.36 -25.29 -25.48
CA ALA A 88 -3.51 -24.14 -25.14
C ALA A 88 -2.27 -24.51 -24.28
N GLN A 89 -2.13 -25.76 -23.86
CA GLN A 89 -0.92 -26.32 -23.23
C GLN A 89 -0.03 -27.07 -24.24
N GLU A 90 -0.60 -27.61 -25.31
CA GLU A 90 0.13 -28.32 -26.38
C GLU A 90 0.82 -27.39 -27.40
N VAL A 91 0.41 -26.11 -27.47
CA VAL A 91 1.12 -25.11 -28.28
C VAL A 91 2.42 -24.72 -27.58
N PRO A 92 3.59 -24.71 -28.28
CA PRO A 92 4.83 -24.20 -27.71
C PRO A 92 4.67 -22.75 -27.26
N ARG A 93 4.58 -22.54 -25.94
CA ARG A 93 4.54 -21.21 -25.33
C ARG A 93 5.89 -20.53 -25.49
N LYS A 94 6.09 -19.88 -26.64
CA LYS A 94 6.95 -18.70 -26.70
C LYS A 94 6.29 -17.65 -25.81
N TYR A 95 6.75 -17.57 -24.56
CA TYR A 95 6.49 -16.40 -23.73
C TYR A 95 7.05 -15.20 -24.49
N LEU A 96 6.17 -14.33 -24.98
CA LEU A 96 6.54 -12.99 -25.42
C LEU A 96 6.97 -12.24 -24.15
N MET A 97 8.25 -12.40 -23.80
CA MET A 97 8.92 -11.51 -22.87
C MET A 97 8.85 -10.12 -23.50
N GLY A 98 8.23 -9.16 -22.80
CA GLY A 98 8.22 -7.76 -23.24
C GLY A 98 9.65 -7.23 -23.38
N SER A 99 9.83 -6.10 -24.05
CA SER A 99 11.17 -5.51 -24.14
C SER A 99 11.70 -5.16 -22.74
N LEU A 100 13.02 -5.05 -22.57
CA LEU A 100 13.57 -4.60 -21.28
C LEU A 100 13.04 -3.21 -20.87
N VAL A 101 12.67 -2.37 -21.85
CA VAL A 101 11.98 -1.10 -21.64
C VAL A 101 10.60 -1.32 -21.02
N ASP A 102 9.77 -2.19 -21.61
CA ASP A 102 8.43 -2.50 -21.09
C ASP A 102 8.50 -3.16 -19.70
N GLN A 103 9.45 -4.07 -19.48
CA GLN A 103 9.65 -4.74 -18.21
C GLN A 103 10.10 -3.74 -17.12
N GLY A 104 11.06 -2.87 -17.42
CA GLY A 104 11.51 -1.81 -16.52
C GLY A 104 10.40 -0.82 -16.20
N ILE A 105 9.72 -0.27 -17.21
CA ILE A 105 8.60 0.67 -17.03
C ILE A 105 7.46 0.01 -16.25
N THR A 106 7.09 -1.24 -16.54
CA THR A 106 6.03 -1.97 -15.81
C THR A 106 6.42 -2.18 -14.35
N PHE A 107 7.67 -2.56 -14.08
CA PHE A 107 8.16 -2.71 -12.71
C PHE A 107 8.16 -1.37 -11.96
N PHE A 108 8.63 -0.29 -12.61
CA PHE A 108 8.62 1.06 -12.06
C PHE A 108 7.19 1.52 -11.73
N LEU A 109 6.25 1.39 -12.66
CA LEU A 109 4.86 1.78 -12.44
C LEU A 109 4.21 0.98 -11.31
N SER A 110 4.56 -0.29 -11.16
CA SER A 110 4.00 -1.17 -10.12
C SER A 110 4.59 -0.96 -8.73
N ASN A 111 5.86 -0.54 -8.60
CA ASN A 111 6.60 -0.53 -7.33
C ASN A 111 7.07 0.86 -6.86
N TYR A 112 7.22 1.82 -7.79
CA TYR A 112 7.83 3.13 -7.52
C TYR A 112 6.92 4.31 -7.86
N ALA A 113 6.02 4.17 -8.83
CA ALA A 113 5.00 5.19 -9.13
C ALA A 113 3.76 5.06 -8.22
N THR A 114 3.53 3.89 -7.62
CA THR A 114 2.44 3.61 -6.69
C THR A 114 2.65 4.33 -5.36
N GLY A 115 2.13 5.56 -5.27
CA GLY A 115 2.17 6.35 -4.05
C GLY A 115 1.08 7.41 -3.98
N ILE A 116 0.18 7.28 -3.01
CA ILE A 116 -0.65 8.33 -2.37
C ILE A 116 -1.70 9.08 -3.24
N ASP A 117 -1.52 9.16 -4.57
CA ASP A 117 -2.43 9.85 -5.52
C ASP A 117 -2.99 8.94 -6.63
N GLN A 118 -2.49 7.70 -6.75
CA GLN A 118 -2.92 6.82 -7.84
C GLN A 118 -4.10 5.95 -7.41
N PRO A 119 -5.24 5.99 -8.13
CA PRO A 119 -6.26 4.98 -7.98
C PRO A 119 -5.67 3.63 -8.43
N ALA A 120 -6.13 2.52 -7.85
CA ALA A 120 -5.50 1.21 -8.03
C ALA A 120 -5.23 0.85 -9.51
N ILE A 121 -4.15 0.11 -9.80
CA ILE A 121 -3.68 -0.22 -11.17
C ILE A 121 -4.78 -0.86 -12.06
N HIS A 122 -5.78 -1.48 -11.45
CA HIS A 122 -6.94 -2.11 -12.08
C HIS A 122 -8.19 -1.21 -12.16
N SER A 123 -8.05 0.11 -11.97
CA SER A 123 -9.17 1.06 -11.97
C SER A 123 -9.27 1.85 -13.28
N ASP A 124 -10.48 2.18 -13.70
CA ASP A 124 -10.72 3.01 -14.89
C ASP A 124 -10.09 4.40 -14.77
N ALA A 125 -9.87 4.88 -13.54
CA ALA A 125 -9.20 6.15 -13.28
C ALA A 125 -7.67 6.06 -13.50
N TYR A 126 -7.03 4.93 -13.18
CA TYR A 126 -5.60 4.71 -13.47
C TYR A 126 -5.34 4.75 -14.98
N HIS A 127 -6.21 4.11 -15.77
CA HIS A 127 -6.10 4.08 -17.22
C HIS A 127 -6.28 5.45 -17.91
N LYS A 128 -6.96 6.42 -17.26
CA LYS A 128 -7.06 7.81 -17.75
C LYS A 128 -5.77 8.62 -17.58
N HIS A 129 -4.84 8.16 -16.73
CA HIS A 129 -3.55 8.82 -16.48
C HIS A 129 -2.38 8.24 -17.29
N LEU A 130 -2.58 7.11 -17.98
CA LEU A 130 -1.60 6.56 -18.90
C LEU A 130 -1.63 7.33 -20.23
N SER A 131 -0.48 7.81 -20.66
CA SER A 131 -0.34 8.56 -21.91
C SER A 131 -0.71 7.71 -23.11
N THR A 132 -1.64 8.19 -23.95
CA THR A 132 -1.93 7.62 -25.28
C THR A 132 -0.76 7.79 -26.26
N ASP A 133 0.14 8.74 -25.98
CA ASP A 133 1.25 9.15 -26.84
C ASP A 133 2.62 8.71 -26.28
N GLY A 134 2.64 7.84 -25.27
CA GLY A 134 3.84 7.37 -24.58
C GLY A 134 4.46 8.38 -23.60
N PHE A 135 5.60 8.01 -23.00
CA PHE A 135 6.37 8.87 -22.11
C PHE A 135 7.47 9.62 -22.86
N HIS A 136 7.84 10.82 -22.40
CA HIS A 136 8.99 11.56 -22.92
C HIS A 136 10.27 10.69 -22.86
N PRO A 137 11.12 10.61 -23.90
CA PRO A 137 12.22 9.65 -23.96
C PRO A 137 13.18 9.67 -22.76
N LEU A 138 13.55 10.85 -22.26
CA LEU A 138 14.38 11.01 -21.06
C LEU A 138 13.71 10.44 -19.79
N VAL A 139 12.38 10.54 -19.68
CA VAL A 139 11.63 10.02 -18.54
C VAL A 139 11.47 8.51 -18.68
N ALA A 140 11.11 8.02 -19.87
CA ALA A 140 10.99 6.59 -20.19
C ALA A 140 12.29 5.83 -19.92
N ILE A 141 13.44 6.39 -20.30
CA ILE A 141 14.75 5.74 -20.10
C ILE A 141 15.18 5.75 -18.62
N SER A 142 14.84 6.80 -17.87
CA SER A 142 15.08 6.85 -16.41
C SER A 142 14.19 5.85 -15.66
N MET A 143 12.91 5.76 -16.02
CA MET A 143 11.97 4.74 -15.51
C MET A 143 12.44 3.33 -15.85
N THR A 144 12.98 3.11 -17.06
CA THR A 144 13.54 1.82 -17.48
C THR A 144 14.75 1.44 -16.64
N ALA A 145 15.72 2.35 -16.49
CA ALA A 145 16.93 2.12 -15.71
C ALA A 145 16.60 1.72 -14.27
N LEU A 146 15.78 2.52 -13.60
CA LEU A 146 15.34 2.31 -12.22
C LEU A 146 14.47 1.05 -12.06
N GLY A 147 13.56 0.81 -13.01
CA GLY A 147 12.75 -0.40 -13.02
C GLY A 147 13.58 -1.66 -13.15
N LEU A 148 14.52 -1.68 -14.09
CA LEU A 148 15.47 -2.79 -14.26
C LEU A 148 16.42 -2.94 -13.07
N ALA A 149 16.86 -1.85 -12.43
CA ALA A 149 17.62 -1.91 -11.17
C ALA A 149 16.82 -2.63 -10.07
N GLY A 150 15.53 -2.30 -9.93
CA GLY A 150 14.62 -3.01 -9.04
C GLY A 150 14.52 -4.50 -9.38
N VAL A 151 14.20 -4.85 -10.63
CA VAL A 151 14.15 -6.25 -11.10
C VAL A 151 15.47 -6.98 -10.83
N ALA A 152 16.61 -6.36 -11.14
CA ALA A 152 17.94 -6.93 -10.98
C ALA A 152 18.28 -7.21 -9.51
N ASN A 153 17.87 -6.34 -8.59
CA ASN A 153 17.98 -6.60 -7.15
C ASN A 153 17.05 -7.74 -6.70
N PHE A 154 15.78 -7.73 -7.11
CA PHE A 154 14.78 -8.75 -6.74
C PHE A 154 15.15 -10.16 -7.21
N TYR A 155 15.80 -10.29 -8.36
CA TYR A 155 16.23 -11.60 -8.91
C TYR A 155 17.73 -11.87 -8.75
N MET A 156 18.49 -10.96 -8.11
CA MET A 156 19.95 -11.02 -7.98
C MET A 156 20.67 -11.22 -9.34
N ASP A 157 20.13 -10.62 -10.40
CA ASP A 157 20.56 -10.83 -11.78
C ASP A 157 21.63 -9.79 -12.18
N SER A 158 22.88 -10.24 -12.31
CA SER A 158 24.02 -9.40 -12.68
C SER A 158 23.96 -8.89 -14.13
N GLY A 159 23.29 -9.60 -15.05
CA GLY A 159 23.07 -9.15 -16.42
C GLY A 159 22.06 -8.01 -16.49
N LEU A 160 20.95 -8.12 -15.74
CA LEU A 160 20.00 -7.03 -15.59
C LEU A 160 20.61 -5.85 -14.82
N LYS A 161 21.52 -6.07 -13.86
CA LYS A 161 22.29 -4.97 -13.24
C LYS A 161 23.11 -4.20 -14.29
N GLN A 162 23.79 -4.90 -15.22
CA GLN A 162 24.54 -4.25 -16.30
C GLN A 162 23.65 -3.45 -17.26
N GLU A 163 22.51 -3.99 -17.69
CA GLU A 163 21.58 -3.24 -18.55
C GLU A 163 20.94 -2.05 -17.81
N ALA A 164 20.58 -2.20 -16.53
CA ALA A 164 20.11 -1.09 -15.70
C ALA A 164 21.13 0.05 -15.65
N THR A 165 22.41 -0.25 -15.42
CA THR A 165 23.52 0.73 -15.50
C THR A 165 23.65 1.33 -16.90
N ARG A 166 23.48 0.55 -17.98
CA ARG A 166 23.57 1.06 -19.36
C ARG A 166 22.47 2.07 -19.66
N TYR A 167 21.23 1.79 -19.24
CA TYR A 167 20.12 2.73 -19.34
C TYR A 167 20.32 3.97 -18.45
N TYR A 168 20.83 3.80 -17.24
CA TYR A 168 21.17 4.89 -16.31
C TYR A 168 22.21 5.86 -16.89
N LEU A 169 23.33 5.34 -17.43
CA LEU A 169 24.36 6.16 -18.07
C LEU A 169 23.83 6.87 -19.34
N SER A 170 22.91 6.25 -20.07
CA SER A 170 22.22 6.89 -21.19
C SER A 170 21.30 8.02 -20.73
N ALA A 171 20.57 7.81 -19.62
CA ALA A 171 19.71 8.81 -19.01
C ALA A 171 20.51 10.02 -18.49
N ILE A 172 21.67 9.81 -17.85
CA ILE A 172 22.61 10.88 -17.46
C ILE A 172 23.04 11.70 -18.67
N LYS A 173 23.44 11.06 -19.79
CA LYS A 173 23.83 11.78 -21.01
C LYS A 173 22.71 12.67 -21.54
N MET A 174 21.48 12.14 -21.59
CA MET A 174 20.30 12.88 -22.04
C MET A 174 19.94 14.03 -21.07
N ALA A 175 20.05 13.81 -19.76
CA ALA A 175 19.85 14.85 -18.74
C ALA A 175 20.90 15.96 -18.86
N ASN A 176 22.17 15.62 -19.08
CA ASN A 176 23.26 16.57 -19.31
C ASN A 176 23.03 17.41 -20.58
N THR A 177 22.48 16.82 -21.64
CA THR A 177 22.05 17.58 -22.83
C THR A 177 20.88 18.53 -22.50
N ALA A 178 19.88 18.07 -21.75
CA ALA A 178 18.71 18.88 -21.38
C ALA A 178 19.07 20.08 -20.49
N ILE A 179 19.92 19.91 -19.46
CA ILE A 179 20.38 21.02 -18.59
C ILE A 179 21.31 22.01 -19.32
N SER A 180 22.00 21.57 -20.38
CA SER A 180 22.82 22.45 -21.23
C SER A 180 21.96 23.35 -22.14
N SER A 181 20.68 23.04 -22.30
CA SER A 181 19.74 23.79 -23.14
C SER A 181 18.89 24.74 -22.29
N SER A 182 19.00 26.05 -22.51
CA SER A 182 18.24 27.09 -21.79
C SER A 182 16.72 26.84 -21.79
N ARG A 183 16.18 26.20 -22.84
CA ARG A 183 14.77 25.82 -22.95
C ARG A 183 14.41 24.59 -22.11
N GLU A 184 15.27 23.58 -22.09
CA GLU A 184 14.98 22.28 -21.46
C GLU A 184 15.44 22.20 -20.00
N LEU A 185 16.39 23.05 -19.60
CA LEU A 185 16.81 23.25 -18.20
C LEU A 185 15.64 23.53 -17.26
N LYS A 186 14.63 24.29 -17.72
CA LYS A 186 13.41 24.58 -16.93
C LYS A 186 12.29 23.56 -17.14
N ALA A 187 12.44 22.58 -18.03
CA ALA A 187 11.36 21.65 -18.37
C ALA A 187 11.05 20.65 -17.24
N ASP A 188 9.78 20.31 -17.10
CA ASP A 188 9.29 19.35 -16.11
C ASP A 188 9.88 17.94 -16.32
N THR A 189 10.07 17.55 -17.59
CA THR A 189 10.71 16.30 -17.99
C THR A 189 12.16 16.18 -17.54
N THR A 190 12.87 17.31 -17.38
CA THR A 190 14.25 17.35 -16.88
C THR A 190 14.29 17.16 -15.37
N LEU A 191 13.46 17.90 -14.62
CA LEU A 191 13.39 17.81 -13.15
C LEU A 191 12.95 16.41 -12.69
N ILE A 192 11.91 15.83 -13.30
CA ILE A 192 11.48 14.47 -12.93
C ILE A 192 12.54 13.42 -13.28
N ALA A 193 13.27 13.58 -14.38
CA ALA A 193 14.34 12.66 -14.74
C ALA A 193 15.49 12.69 -13.73
N VAL A 194 15.96 13.87 -13.31
CA VAL A 194 17.01 13.97 -12.27
C VAL A 194 16.56 13.33 -10.95
N ASN A 195 15.31 13.53 -10.53
CA ASN A 195 14.75 12.85 -9.35
C ASN A 195 14.74 11.32 -9.50
N LEU A 196 14.38 10.79 -10.69
CA LEU A 196 14.44 9.36 -11.00
C LEU A 196 15.88 8.80 -11.06
N LEU A 197 16.88 9.64 -11.39
CA LEU A 197 18.29 9.26 -11.31
C LEU A 197 18.78 9.21 -9.85
N GLY A 198 18.33 10.14 -9.00
CA GLY A 198 18.53 10.05 -7.55
C GLY A 198 17.97 8.76 -6.96
N MET A 199 16.75 8.37 -7.36
CA MET A 199 16.20 7.05 -6.99
C MET A 199 17.05 5.88 -7.45
N PHE A 200 17.57 5.93 -8.68
CA PHE A 200 18.39 4.84 -9.22
C PHE A 200 19.57 4.60 -8.29
N GLU A 201 20.27 5.66 -7.86
CA GLU A 201 21.34 5.55 -6.86
C GLU A 201 20.84 4.96 -5.53
N ALA A 202 19.72 5.43 -4.96
CA ALA A 202 19.18 4.87 -3.72
C ALA A 202 18.73 3.38 -3.82
N THR A 203 18.34 2.95 -5.02
CA THR A 203 17.93 1.57 -5.31
C THR A 203 19.13 0.67 -5.60
N PHE A 204 20.11 1.16 -6.34
CA PHE A 204 21.16 0.36 -6.97
C PHE A 204 22.49 0.40 -6.23
N ASN A 205 22.86 1.55 -5.65
CA ASN A 205 24.13 1.75 -4.96
C ASN A 205 24.12 1.00 -3.61
N GLU A 206 25.14 0.18 -3.36
CA GLU A 206 25.28 -0.62 -2.12
C GLU A 206 26.37 -0.05 -1.19
N ASP A 207 27.17 0.90 -1.67
CA ASP A 207 28.40 1.35 -0.99
C ASP A 207 28.29 2.77 -0.40
N SER A 208 27.54 3.69 -1.04
CA SER A 208 27.53 5.10 -0.68
C SER A 208 26.23 5.84 -1.02
N LEU A 209 25.91 6.87 -0.23
CA LEU A 209 24.83 7.82 -0.51
C LEU A 209 25.27 9.00 -1.41
N ALA A 210 26.56 9.10 -1.78
CA ALA A 210 27.09 10.26 -2.50
C ALA A 210 26.42 10.49 -3.87
N GLY A 211 26.18 9.41 -4.64
CA GLY A 211 25.50 9.50 -5.94
C GLY A 211 24.07 10.02 -5.80
N TRP A 212 23.32 9.51 -4.81
CA TRP A 212 21.98 9.99 -4.47
C TRP A 212 22.00 11.47 -4.07
N SER A 213 22.90 11.87 -3.16
CA SER A 213 23.01 13.26 -2.69
C SER A 213 23.27 14.23 -3.84
N ASN A 214 24.21 13.90 -4.74
CA ASN A 214 24.54 14.74 -5.90
C ASN A 214 23.33 14.99 -6.83
N HIS A 215 22.46 14.00 -7.02
CA HIS A 215 21.21 14.19 -7.79
C HIS A 215 20.18 15.03 -7.03
N VAL A 216 20.10 14.88 -5.72
CA VAL A 216 19.23 15.70 -4.85
C VAL A 216 19.67 17.17 -4.90
N ASP A 217 20.97 17.45 -4.80
CA ASP A 217 21.55 18.80 -4.92
C ASP A 217 21.38 19.40 -6.33
N GLY A 218 21.50 18.56 -7.37
CA GLY A 218 21.19 18.92 -8.74
C GLY A 218 19.71 19.30 -8.94
N ALA A 219 18.79 18.49 -8.38
CA ALA A 219 17.36 18.78 -8.42
C ALA A 219 16.99 20.05 -7.64
N ALA A 220 17.66 20.33 -6.50
CA ALA A 220 17.58 21.59 -5.78
C ALA A 220 17.89 22.79 -6.68
N SER A 221 18.98 22.67 -7.45
CA SER A 221 19.47 23.71 -8.34
C SER A 221 18.49 23.95 -9.50
N LEU A 222 17.91 22.89 -10.08
CA LEU A 222 16.83 23.00 -11.07
C LEU A 222 15.57 23.67 -10.50
N VAL A 223 15.17 23.31 -9.28
CA VAL A 223 14.04 23.93 -8.58
C VAL A 223 14.27 25.43 -8.37
N LYS A 224 15.47 25.85 -7.95
CA LYS A 224 15.85 27.27 -7.82
C LYS A 224 15.77 28.01 -9.17
N ILE A 225 16.30 27.41 -10.24
CA ILE A 225 16.30 28.00 -11.61
C ILE A 225 14.89 28.11 -12.20
N ARG A 226 13.98 27.18 -11.87
CA ARG A 226 12.57 27.20 -12.30
C ARG A 226 11.77 28.33 -11.64
N GLY A 227 12.17 28.81 -10.46
CA GLY A 227 11.55 29.96 -9.79
C GLY A 227 10.08 29.75 -9.43
N MET A 228 9.30 30.83 -9.34
CA MET A 228 7.89 30.75 -8.92
C MET A 228 6.96 30.17 -10.00
N ASP A 229 7.36 30.15 -11.27
CA ASP A 229 6.53 29.69 -12.38
C ASP A 229 6.10 28.22 -12.23
N GLN A 230 6.88 27.40 -11.54
CA GLN A 230 6.55 25.99 -11.29
C GLN A 230 5.34 25.78 -10.36
N PHE A 231 4.90 26.80 -9.62
CA PHE A 231 3.67 26.70 -8.83
C PHE A 231 2.40 26.95 -9.66
N SER A 232 2.52 27.33 -10.93
CA SER A 232 1.38 27.57 -11.83
C SER A 232 0.68 26.30 -12.33
N THR A 233 1.31 25.12 -12.21
CA THR A 233 0.73 23.84 -12.64
C THR A 233 0.72 22.80 -11.51
N PRO A 234 -0.28 21.91 -11.43
CA PRO A 234 -0.28 20.82 -10.46
C PRO A 234 0.94 19.88 -10.62
N ALA A 235 1.41 19.67 -11.85
CA ALA A 235 2.61 18.87 -12.11
C ALA A 235 3.87 19.54 -11.51
N GLY A 236 4.04 20.85 -11.72
CA GLY A 236 5.15 21.62 -11.16
C GLY A 236 5.14 21.64 -9.63
N GLN A 237 3.97 21.87 -9.01
CA GLN A 237 3.79 21.78 -7.56
C GLN A 237 4.17 20.40 -7.00
N ARG A 238 3.75 19.30 -7.66
CA ARG A 238 4.06 17.93 -7.21
C ARG A 238 5.54 17.59 -7.34
N MET A 239 6.19 17.92 -8.46
CA MET A 239 7.64 17.68 -8.60
C MET A 239 8.44 18.53 -7.63
N TYR A 240 7.98 19.76 -7.37
CA TYR A 240 8.59 20.63 -6.39
C TYR A 240 8.48 20.02 -4.99
N LEU A 241 7.27 19.62 -4.55
CA LEU A 241 7.05 18.90 -3.30
C LEU A 241 7.87 17.62 -3.18
N HIS A 242 7.98 16.85 -4.27
CA HIS A 242 8.79 15.64 -4.29
C HIS A 242 10.29 15.94 -4.20
N THR A 243 10.77 16.93 -4.95
CA THR A 243 12.18 17.36 -4.93
C THR A 243 12.54 17.85 -3.54
N ILE A 244 11.68 18.68 -2.91
CA ILE A 244 11.86 19.10 -1.52
C ILE A 244 11.63 17.94 -0.53
N GLY A 245 10.84 16.92 -0.85
CA GLY A 245 10.75 15.68 -0.06
C GLY A 245 12.07 14.88 -0.07
N LEU A 246 12.80 14.90 -1.18
CA LEU A 246 14.17 14.38 -1.24
C LEU A 246 15.17 15.35 -0.59
N LEU A 247 15.00 16.64 -0.83
CA LEU A 247 15.83 17.70 -0.27
C LEU A 247 15.66 17.85 1.23
N THR A 248 14.54 17.46 1.83
CA THR A 248 14.32 17.55 3.27
C THR A 248 15.09 16.47 4.03
N MET A 249 15.52 15.41 3.34
CA MET A 249 16.59 14.52 3.80
C MET A 249 18.00 15.15 3.71
N ASN A 250 18.16 16.34 3.09
CA ASN A 250 19.41 17.09 2.81
C ASN A 250 19.37 18.63 3.08
N CYS A 251 18.29 19.18 3.66
CA CYS A 251 17.95 20.59 3.99
C CYS A 251 17.41 21.58 2.89
N MET A 252 16.48 22.48 3.32
CA MET A 252 15.76 23.61 2.66
C MET A 252 14.56 23.26 1.73
N GLU A 253 13.56 24.12 1.42
CA GLU A 253 12.82 25.25 2.08
C GLU A 253 11.58 25.61 1.21
N VAL A 254 10.38 25.92 1.79
CA VAL A 254 9.15 26.38 1.06
C VAL A 254 8.07 27.01 1.97
N LEU A 255 7.25 27.96 1.45
CA LEU A 255 5.79 28.01 1.73
C LEU A 255 4.95 28.86 0.73
N LYS A 256 3.71 28.42 0.36
CA LYS A 256 2.44 29.23 0.36
C LYS A 256 1.15 28.64 -0.27
N PHE A 257 1.14 27.51 -0.99
CA PHE A 257 -0.01 27.10 -1.84
C PHE A 257 -0.74 25.77 -1.50
N LEU A 258 -0.59 25.20 -0.30
CA LEU A 258 -1.15 23.87 0.02
C LEU A 258 -2.23 23.89 1.12
N ASP A 259 -3.12 22.90 1.09
CA ASP A 259 -4.14 22.70 2.13
C ASP A 259 -3.52 22.09 3.39
N PHE A 260 -3.64 22.78 4.52
CA PHE A 260 -3.07 22.39 5.81
C PHE A 260 -3.93 21.38 6.58
N LYS A 261 -5.17 21.07 6.13
CA LYS A 261 -6.02 20.04 6.74
C LYS A 261 -5.59 18.61 6.40
N ASP A 262 -4.75 18.46 5.38
CA ASP A 262 -4.20 17.17 4.96
C ASP A 262 -2.95 16.84 5.81
N PRO A 263 -2.93 15.75 6.59
CA PRO A 263 -1.80 15.39 7.44
C PRO A 263 -0.46 15.29 6.69
N ARG A 264 -0.48 14.95 5.40
CA ARG A 264 0.71 14.84 4.55
C ARG A 264 1.34 16.21 4.30
N ASN A 265 0.50 17.21 4.05
CA ASN A 265 0.95 18.59 3.84
C ASN A 265 1.36 19.23 5.16
N ALA A 266 0.60 19.00 6.23
CA ALA A 266 0.94 19.46 7.59
C ALA A 266 2.29 18.90 8.06
N PHE A 267 2.53 17.60 7.85
CA PHE A 267 3.84 16.96 8.05
C PHE A 267 4.94 17.65 7.23
N PHE A 268 4.73 17.87 5.93
CA PHE A 268 5.74 18.47 5.06
C PHE A 268 6.18 19.87 5.57
N PHE A 269 5.24 20.69 6.07
CA PHE A 269 5.57 21.98 6.67
C PHE A 269 6.25 21.89 8.04
N LEU A 270 5.86 20.93 8.88
CA LEU A 270 6.60 20.61 10.10
C LEU A 270 8.06 20.26 9.77
N HIS A 271 8.27 19.42 8.75
CA HIS A 271 9.59 18.94 8.38
C HIS A 271 10.49 20.07 7.87
N ILE A 272 9.95 21.01 7.07
CA ILE A 272 10.68 22.23 6.68
C ILE A 272 11.12 23.05 7.90
N LYS A 273 10.23 23.24 8.89
CA LYS A 273 10.58 23.98 10.13
C LYS A 273 11.61 23.24 10.99
N THR A 274 11.58 21.91 10.97
CA THR A 274 12.56 21.04 11.65
C THR A 274 13.98 21.25 11.08
N ILE A 275 14.05 21.38 9.77
CA ILE A 275 15.28 21.62 9.02
C ILE A 275 15.80 23.04 9.22
N ASP A 276 14.93 24.03 9.21
CA ASP A 276 15.27 25.42 9.53
C ASP A 276 15.89 25.53 10.94
N LEU A 277 15.27 24.90 11.94
CA LEU A 277 15.84 24.78 13.28
C LEU A 277 17.21 24.06 13.29
N ARG A 278 17.36 22.94 12.57
CA ARG A 278 18.65 22.24 12.44
C ARG A 278 19.71 23.15 11.80
N ALA A 279 19.36 23.90 10.76
CA ALA A 279 20.27 24.78 10.04
C ALA A 279 20.78 25.90 10.95
N GLN A 280 19.88 26.60 11.65
CA GLN A 280 20.21 27.68 12.58
C GLN A 280 21.14 27.21 13.72
N ILE A 281 20.91 26.01 14.28
CA ILE A 281 21.78 25.43 15.31
C ILE A 281 23.18 25.14 14.73
N LEU A 282 23.26 24.58 13.52
CA LEU A 282 24.54 24.22 12.89
C LEU A 282 25.33 25.44 12.36
N SER A 283 24.66 26.49 11.89
CA SER A 283 25.30 27.73 11.44
C SER A 283 25.76 28.64 12.58
N GLN A 284 25.40 28.30 13.83
CA GLN A 284 25.61 29.12 15.03
C GLN A 284 24.93 30.51 14.93
N GLU A 285 23.91 30.63 14.08
CA GLU A 285 23.00 31.79 14.11
C GLU A 285 22.33 31.85 15.48
N THR A 286 22.33 33.05 16.08
CA THR A 286 22.22 33.25 17.53
C THR A 286 20.98 32.63 18.20
N LEU A 287 21.09 31.36 18.59
CA LEU A 287 20.14 30.63 19.41
C LEU A 287 20.82 30.20 20.72
N ASN A 288 20.37 30.73 21.85
CA ASN A 288 20.77 30.19 23.15
C ASN A 288 20.03 28.86 23.43
N LEU A 289 20.51 28.08 24.39
CA LEU A 289 19.94 26.75 24.70
C LEU A 289 18.45 26.80 25.04
N VAL A 290 17.99 27.88 25.70
CA VAL A 290 16.57 28.07 26.06
C VAL A 290 15.72 28.22 24.80
N ASN A 291 16.15 29.04 23.84
CA ASN A 291 15.46 29.24 22.57
C ASN A 291 15.42 27.94 21.75
N ILE A 292 16.52 27.16 21.71
CA ILE A 292 16.55 25.86 21.02
C ILE A 292 15.49 24.91 21.60
N ILE A 293 15.45 24.78 22.94
CA ILE A 293 14.46 23.95 23.64
C ILE A 293 13.03 24.43 23.34
N GLN A 294 12.77 25.74 23.43
CA GLN A 294 11.44 26.30 23.19
C GLN A 294 10.98 26.09 21.74
N CYS A 295 11.84 26.36 20.75
CA CYS A 295 11.53 26.11 19.34
C CYS A 295 11.21 24.63 19.09
N ALA A 296 12.01 23.70 19.61
CA ALA A 296 11.76 22.27 19.47
C ALA A 296 10.44 21.83 20.12
N LEU A 297 10.09 22.36 21.30
CA LEU A 297 8.80 22.11 21.96
C LEU A 297 7.61 22.67 21.17
N ASP A 298 7.76 23.82 20.52
CA ASP A 298 6.71 24.40 19.68
C ASP A 298 6.53 23.63 18.36
N LEU A 299 7.60 23.02 17.83
CA LEU A 299 7.49 22.08 16.71
C LEU A 299 6.82 20.75 17.14
N ASP A 300 7.10 20.24 18.34
CA ASP A 300 6.43 19.02 18.84
C ASP A 300 4.90 19.22 18.99
N LYS A 301 4.46 20.39 19.46
CA LYS A 301 3.03 20.75 19.51
C LYS A 301 2.38 20.73 18.12
N ILE A 302 3.09 21.20 17.09
CA ILE A 302 2.62 21.11 15.70
C ILE A 302 2.59 19.65 15.24
N ALA A 303 3.59 18.84 15.60
CA ALA A 303 3.63 17.42 15.25
C ALA A 303 2.47 16.62 15.84
N ILE A 304 2.09 16.89 17.10
CA ILE A 304 0.94 16.27 17.76
C ILE A 304 -0.37 16.68 17.08
N SER A 305 -0.52 17.94 16.66
CA SER A 305 -1.80 18.42 16.10
C SER A 305 -2.11 17.94 14.69
N ILE A 306 -1.12 17.40 13.95
CA ILE A 306 -1.27 16.87 12.57
C ILE A 306 -2.43 15.88 12.43
N PHE A 307 -2.71 15.09 13.47
CA PHE A 307 -3.71 14.01 13.40
C PHE A 307 -5.00 14.26 14.21
N HIS A 308 -5.08 15.35 14.99
CA HIS A 308 -6.15 15.55 15.99
C HIS A 308 -7.57 15.60 15.40
N ASP A 309 -7.75 16.30 14.27
CA ASP A 309 -9.05 16.52 13.62
C ASP A 309 -9.15 15.80 12.25
N THR A 310 -8.63 14.57 12.18
CA THR A 310 -8.55 13.80 10.93
C THR A 310 -9.63 12.74 10.81
N GLY A 311 -9.91 12.30 9.57
CA GLY A 311 -10.85 11.19 9.33
C GLY A 311 -10.23 9.83 9.66
N SER A 312 -11.08 8.80 9.84
CA SER A 312 -10.67 7.43 10.22
C SER A 312 -9.63 6.77 9.30
N ASP A 313 -9.45 7.27 8.08
CA ASP A 313 -8.42 6.85 7.13
C ASP A 313 -7.00 7.21 7.60
N TRP A 314 -6.87 7.99 8.67
CA TRP A 314 -5.60 8.35 9.33
C TRP A 314 -5.37 7.63 10.66
N ASP A 315 -6.37 6.91 11.18
CA ASP A 315 -6.24 6.17 12.43
C ASP A 315 -5.40 4.89 12.26
N TYR A 316 -4.84 4.43 13.38
CA TYR A 316 -4.21 3.13 13.50
C TYR A 316 -4.78 2.36 14.69
N LYS A 317 -4.59 1.04 14.67
CA LYS A 317 -5.00 0.15 15.75
C LYS A 317 -3.80 -0.58 16.31
N ASN A 318 -3.58 -0.44 17.61
CA ASN A 318 -2.65 -1.29 18.36
C ASN A 318 -3.31 -2.67 18.52
N VAL A 319 -2.63 -3.73 18.08
CA VAL A 319 -3.04 -5.12 18.25
C VAL A 319 -2.06 -5.77 19.24
N PRO A 320 -2.48 -6.10 20.47
CA PRO A 320 -1.67 -6.84 21.41
C PRO A 320 -1.32 -8.23 20.87
N CYS A 321 -0.08 -8.64 21.03
CA CYS A 321 0.41 -9.97 20.70
C CYS A 321 1.31 -10.50 21.82
N GLY A 322 1.37 -11.82 22.00
CA GLY A 322 2.46 -12.40 22.78
C GLY A 322 3.81 -12.22 22.07
N ALA A 323 4.86 -12.85 22.59
CA ALA A 323 6.15 -12.90 21.91
C ALA A 323 5.99 -13.53 20.50
N GLN A 324 6.00 -12.70 19.46
CA GLN A 324 5.76 -13.07 18.06
C GLN A 324 7.00 -12.77 17.22
N LYS A 325 7.41 -13.73 16.39
CA LYS A 325 8.53 -13.56 15.45
C LYS A 325 8.22 -12.43 14.46
N GLY A 326 9.11 -11.44 14.38
CA GLY A 326 8.98 -10.28 13.49
C GLY A 326 8.35 -9.05 14.15
N VAL A 327 7.83 -9.17 15.38
CA VAL A 327 7.31 -8.05 16.18
C VAL A 327 8.33 -7.70 17.28
N TYR A 328 8.48 -6.41 17.57
CA TYR A 328 9.23 -5.92 18.72
C TYR A 328 8.26 -5.62 19.88
N GLY A 329 8.48 -6.21 21.04
CA GLY A 329 7.58 -6.08 22.19
C GLY A 329 6.36 -7.00 22.11
N ASP A 330 5.25 -6.52 22.67
CA ASP A 330 3.98 -7.25 22.89
C ASP A 330 2.78 -6.61 22.16
N PHE A 331 3.04 -5.77 21.16
CA PHE A 331 2.00 -5.27 20.25
C PHE A 331 2.57 -4.87 18.89
N TYR A 332 1.69 -4.77 17.90
CA TYR A 332 1.98 -4.19 16.60
C TYR A 332 0.86 -3.23 16.16
N ARG A 333 1.13 -2.40 15.15
CA ARG A 333 0.17 -1.44 14.59
C ARG A 333 -0.35 -1.88 13.24
N ILE A 334 -1.66 -1.76 13.04
CA ILE A 334 -2.33 -1.86 11.75
C ILE A 334 -2.83 -0.48 11.36
N TYR A 335 -2.40 -0.01 10.20
CA TYR A 335 -2.88 1.21 9.54
C TYR A 335 -3.84 0.85 8.41
N SER A 336 -4.83 1.72 8.16
CA SER A 336 -5.82 1.58 7.09
C SER A 336 -5.22 1.72 5.68
N THR A 337 -4.26 2.63 5.52
CA THR A 337 -3.61 2.96 4.24
C THR A 337 -2.10 3.09 4.40
N HIS A 338 -1.32 2.78 3.36
CA HIS A 338 0.14 3.06 3.37
C HIS A 338 0.43 4.56 3.59
N ALA A 339 -0.44 5.44 3.08
CA ALA A 339 -0.30 6.89 3.26
C ALA A 339 -0.36 7.30 4.73
N SER A 340 -1.31 6.76 5.50
CA SER A 340 -1.42 6.99 6.94
C SER A 340 -0.20 6.44 7.70
N ALA A 341 0.15 5.17 7.49
CA ALA A 341 1.30 4.50 8.12
C ALA A 341 2.60 5.28 7.93
N GLN A 342 2.85 5.72 6.70
CA GLN A 342 4.02 6.51 6.33
C GLN A 342 4.02 7.89 6.97
N THR A 343 2.89 8.60 6.94
CA THR A 343 2.80 9.95 7.51
C THR A 343 2.95 9.92 9.03
N TRP A 344 2.45 8.86 9.68
CA TRP A 344 2.71 8.59 11.10
C TRP A 344 4.19 8.36 11.39
N LEU A 345 4.87 7.48 10.66
CA LEU A 345 6.32 7.24 10.81
C LEU A 345 7.16 8.51 10.61
N TRP A 346 6.77 9.35 9.65
CA TRP A 346 7.40 10.63 9.37
C TRP A 346 7.27 11.64 10.51
N THR A 347 6.06 11.80 11.05
CA THR A 347 5.80 12.67 12.20
C THR A 347 6.56 12.14 13.42
N MET A 348 6.50 10.83 13.71
CA MET A 348 7.26 10.21 14.81
C MET A 348 8.77 10.44 14.71
N TYR A 349 9.36 10.29 13.51
CA TYR A 349 10.76 10.59 13.26
C TYR A 349 11.14 12.04 13.62
N ASN A 350 10.31 13.02 13.25
CA ASN A 350 10.57 14.43 13.58
C ASN A 350 10.43 14.68 15.09
N ARG A 351 9.49 14.01 15.76
CA ARG A 351 9.36 14.08 17.23
C ARG A 351 10.59 13.51 17.96
N ILE A 352 11.14 12.37 17.50
CA ILE A 352 12.43 11.86 18.02
C ILE A 352 13.51 12.94 17.86
N TYR A 353 13.61 13.54 16.68
CA TYR A 353 14.59 14.59 16.41
C TYR A 353 14.47 15.81 17.35
N PHE A 354 13.24 16.27 17.64
CA PHE A 354 13.01 17.36 18.59
C PHE A 354 13.41 16.99 20.02
N HIS A 355 13.00 15.81 20.49
CA HIS A 355 13.26 15.41 21.87
C HIS A 355 14.73 15.06 22.13
N ASP A 356 15.47 14.56 21.13
CA ASP A 356 16.93 14.44 21.20
C ASP A 356 17.61 15.81 21.26
N ILE A 357 17.19 16.80 20.44
CA ILE A 357 17.70 18.19 20.55
C ILE A 357 17.42 18.76 21.93
N ILE A 358 16.19 18.67 22.43
CA ILE A 358 15.80 19.17 23.76
C ILE A 358 16.67 18.53 24.84
N ARG A 359 16.79 17.19 24.80
CA ARG A 359 17.60 16.41 25.74
C ARG A 359 19.07 16.86 25.71
N ASN A 360 19.66 16.98 24.52
CA ASN A 360 21.06 17.35 24.38
C ASN A 360 21.30 18.82 24.76
N SER A 361 20.41 19.75 24.41
CA SER A 361 20.49 21.15 24.90
C SER A 361 20.42 21.24 26.42
N ILE A 362 19.55 20.47 27.08
CA ILE A 362 19.47 20.44 28.55
C ILE A 362 20.77 19.90 29.15
N LEU A 363 21.28 18.78 28.64
CA LEU A 363 22.54 18.18 29.11
C LEU A 363 23.74 19.12 28.91
N THR A 364 23.84 19.84 27.78
CA THR A 364 24.84 20.90 27.58
C THR A 364 24.72 21.98 28.65
N GLY A 365 23.50 22.43 28.94
CA GLY A 365 23.25 23.49 29.92
C GLY A 365 23.60 23.10 31.36
N PHE A 366 23.35 21.84 31.73
CA PHE A 366 23.75 21.25 33.01
C PHE A 366 25.26 21.03 33.12
N ALA A 367 25.93 20.65 32.03
CA ALA A 367 27.38 20.42 31.99
C ALA A 367 28.22 21.70 31.92
N THR A 368 27.59 22.85 31.62
CA THR A 368 28.28 24.16 31.63
C THR A 368 28.67 24.55 33.05
N ILE A 369 29.78 25.28 33.23
CA ILE A 369 30.25 25.75 34.54
C ILE A 369 30.36 27.29 34.53
N PRO A 370 29.53 28.02 35.31
CA PRO A 370 28.38 27.53 36.07
C PRO A 370 27.25 27.01 35.14
N PRO A 371 26.35 26.14 35.64
CA PRO A 371 25.22 25.65 34.84
C PRO A 371 24.36 26.78 34.29
N THR A 372 24.12 26.76 32.98
CA THR A 372 23.36 27.82 32.28
C THR A 372 21.86 27.57 32.28
N LEU A 373 21.44 26.33 32.54
CA LEU A 373 20.05 25.92 32.72
C LEU A 373 19.87 25.41 34.15
N VAL A 374 18.95 26.03 34.90
CA VAL A 374 18.71 25.76 36.32
C VAL A 374 17.21 25.78 36.65
N GLY A 375 16.80 25.04 37.68
CA GLY A 375 15.40 24.92 38.11
C GLY A 375 14.75 23.59 37.69
N SER A 376 13.65 23.22 38.35
CA SER A 376 13.00 21.90 38.18
C SER A 376 12.53 21.64 36.75
N PHE A 377 12.03 22.67 36.06
CA PHE A 377 11.54 22.59 34.67
C PHE A 377 12.48 21.83 33.73
N TYR A 378 13.80 22.07 33.79
CA TYR A 378 14.75 21.39 32.91
C TYR A 378 14.99 19.93 33.32
N HIS A 379 14.88 19.58 34.60
CA HIS A 379 14.92 18.18 35.04
C HIS A 379 13.65 17.43 34.62
N ASP A 380 12.49 18.05 34.81
CA ASP A 380 11.19 17.49 34.42
C ASP A 380 11.12 17.29 32.90
N GLN A 381 11.56 18.29 32.11
CA GLN A 381 11.61 18.23 30.65
C GLN A 381 12.64 17.22 30.12
N LEU A 382 13.77 17.03 30.81
CA LEU A 382 14.75 15.99 30.47
C LEU A 382 14.18 14.58 30.67
N SER A 383 13.47 14.38 31.78
CA SER A 383 12.76 13.11 32.06
C SER A 383 11.69 12.85 31.00
N GLU A 384 10.85 13.85 30.70
CA GLU A 384 9.77 13.72 29.73
C GLU A 384 10.27 13.48 28.30
N SER A 385 11.29 14.20 27.84
CA SER A 385 11.90 13.94 26.53
C SER A 385 12.51 12.54 26.47
N THR A 386 13.14 12.04 27.55
CA THR A 386 13.70 10.68 27.60
C THR A 386 12.60 9.59 27.56
N ARG A 387 11.46 9.83 28.21
CA ARG A 387 10.27 8.97 28.14
C ARG A 387 9.70 8.92 26.72
N LEU A 388 9.42 10.10 26.13
CA LEU A 388 8.87 10.23 24.79
C LEU A 388 9.78 9.62 23.71
N LEU A 389 11.10 9.78 23.83
CA LEU A 389 12.07 9.10 22.97
C LEU A 389 11.89 7.57 22.99
N THR A 390 11.73 6.98 24.17
CA THR A 390 11.54 5.53 24.33
C THR A 390 10.20 5.06 23.74
N GLU A 391 9.13 5.81 23.95
CA GLU A 391 7.79 5.49 23.41
C GLU A 391 7.76 5.62 21.88
N LEU A 392 8.29 6.72 21.33
CA LEU A 392 8.38 6.92 19.87
C LEU A 392 9.24 5.85 19.19
N GLN A 393 10.29 5.36 19.85
CA GLN A 393 11.08 4.23 19.37
C GLN A 393 10.21 2.97 19.25
N SER A 394 9.50 2.62 20.32
CA SER A 394 8.61 1.45 20.38
C SER A 394 7.51 1.55 19.32
N ASP A 395 6.92 2.73 19.15
CA ASP A 395 5.86 3.03 18.20
C ASP A 395 6.28 2.88 16.73
N ILE A 396 7.48 3.34 16.38
CA ILE A 396 8.08 3.12 15.05
C ILE A 396 8.28 1.62 14.84
N MET A 397 8.90 0.92 15.80
CA MET A 397 9.16 -0.52 15.67
C MET A 397 7.88 -1.37 15.60
N ALA A 398 6.84 -1.03 16.36
CA ALA A 398 5.52 -1.66 16.32
C ALA A 398 4.79 -1.46 14.98
N SER A 399 5.18 -0.45 14.20
CA SER A 399 4.61 -0.17 12.87
C SER A 399 5.25 -1.00 11.74
N ILE A 400 6.50 -1.44 11.91
CA ILE A 400 7.27 -2.18 10.90
C ILE A 400 6.65 -3.54 10.47
N PRO A 401 6.07 -4.38 11.35
CA PRO A 401 5.58 -5.70 10.98
C PRO A 401 4.56 -5.69 9.84
N GLN A 402 3.71 -4.65 9.75
CA GLN A 402 2.73 -4.50 8.67
C GLN A 402 3.41 -4.27 7.31
N PHE A 403 4.55 -3.57 7.27
CA PHE A 403 5.35 -3.37 6.06
C PHE A 403 6.18 -4.61 5.68
N LEU A 404 6.59 -5.43 6.65
CA LEU A 404 7.41 -6.64 6.40
C LEU A 404 6.60 -7.91 6.09
N HIS A 405 5.27 -7.82 6.08
CA HIS A 405 4.36 -8.97 5.90
C HIS A 405 4.50 -10.00 7.03
N ASP A 406 4.78 -9.54 8.26
CA ASP A 406 4.91 -10.40 9.44
C ASP A 406 3.62 -10.45 10.30
N VAL A 407 2.63 -9.61 9.95
CA VAL A 407 1.30 -9.52 10.59
C VAL A 407 0.18 -9.37 9.55
N PRO A 408 -1.10 -9.66 9.91
CA PRO A 408 -2.26 -9.47 9.03
C PRO A 408 -2.51 -8.03 8.61
N MET A 409 -3.19 -7.86 7.47
CA MET A 409 -3.53 -6.55 6.90
C MET A 409 -4.78 -5.94 7.49
N ASP A 410 -5.81 -6.76 7.68
CA ASP A 410 -7.01 -6.41 8.40
C ASP A 410 -6.86 -6.75 9.87
N VAL A 411 -7.60 -6.04 10.73
CA VAL A 411 -7.72 -6.40 12.14
C VAL A 411 -8.31 -7.81 12.23
N PRO A 412 -7.67 -8.77 12.94
CA PRO A 412 -8.26 -10.08 13.17
C PRO A 412 -9.66 -9.93 13.75
N SER A 413 -10.67 -10.47 13.05
CA SER A 413 -12.03 -10.47 13.57
C SER A 413 -12.07 -11.31 14.85
N THR A 414 -12.70 -10.78 15.90
CA THR A 414 -12.73 -11.40 17.24
C THR A 414 -13.35 -12.81 17.29
N ALA A 415 -13.93 -13.28 16.18
CA ALA A 415 -14.41 -14.64 15.99
C ALA A 415 -13.31 -15.72 15.92
N ASP A 416 -12.10 -15.40 15.45
CA ASP A 416 -11.04 -16.42 15.24
C ASP A 416 -10.25 -16.77 16.51
N ASN A 417 -10.36 -15.98 17.58
CA ASN A 417 -9.66 -16.21 18.85
C ASN A 417 -10.21 -17.40 19.68
N GLY A 418 -11.26 -18.08 19.21
CA GLY A 418 -11.91 -19.17 19.95
C GLY A 418 -11.10 -20.46 20.10
N ASN A 419 -10.09 -20.70 19.25
CA ASN A 419 -9.38 -22.00 19.19
C ASN A 419 -7.90 -21.95 19.62
N ALA A 420 -7.35 -20.79 19.99
CA ALA A 420 -5.92 -20.63 20.31
C ALA A 420 -5.58 -20.88 21.80
N LEU A 421 -6.56 -21.20 22.66
CA LEU A 421 -6.35 -21.38 24.10
C LEU A 421 -6.83 -22.76 24.60
N ARG A 422 -6.07 -23.81 24.26
CA ARG A 422 -5.96 -25.03 25.07
C ARG A 422 -4.50 -25.47 25.19
N LEU A 423 -3.75 -24.75 26.02
CA LEU A 423 -2.52 -25.28 26.61
C LEU A 423 -2.87 -26.59 27.34
N SER A 424 -2.22 -27.68 26.95
CA SER A 424 -2.29 -28.96 27.67
C SER A 424 -0.99 -29.13 28.44
N GLU A 425 -1.08 -29.16 29.77
CA GLU A 425 0.05 -29.46 30.64
C GLU A 425 0.48 -30.93 30.51
N PRO A 426 1.78 -31.24 30.68
CA PRO A 426 2.27 -32.61 30.60
C PRO A 426 2.00 -33.35 31.92
N SER A 427 1.34 -34.51 31.85
CA SER A 427 1.30 -35.46 32.96
C SER A 427 1.70 -36.86 32.49
N THR A 428 2.55 -37.49 33.29
CA THR A 428 3.20 -38.78 33.03
C THR A 428 2.43 -39.92 33.70
N ALA A 429 2.01 -40.93 32.95
CA ALA A 429 1.79 -42.28 33.48
C ALA A 429 1.67 -43.36 32.38
N ASN A 430 2.38 -44.45 32.60
CA ASN A 430 2.30 -45.74 31.90
C ASN A 430 0.85 -46.26 31.75
N ARG A 431 0.50 -46.83 30.58
CA ARG A 431 0.48 -48.31 30.37
C ARG A 431 -0.07 -48.77 29.02
N GLU A 432 0.65 -49.77 28.48
CA GLU A 432 0.15 -50.94 27.74
C GLU A 432 -0.54 -50.76 26.37
N CYS A 433 -0.60 -51.88 25.65
CA CYS A 433 -0.72 -51.95 24.19
C CYS A 433 -1.55 -53.18 23.78
N SER A 434 -2.01 -53.21 22.52
CA SER A 434 -2.59 -54.36 21.79
C SER A 434 -4.13 -54.53 21.89
N PRO A 435 -4.78 -55.34 21.01
CA PRO A 435 -4.95 -55.02 19.57
C PRO A 435 -6.37 -55.41 19.04
N GLN A 436 -6.54 -55.47 17.70
CA GLN A 436 -7.61 -56.18 16.95
C GLN A 436 -9.05 -55.60 16.99
N ASP A 437 -9.91 -55.68 15.97
CA ASP A 437 -9.87 -56.16 14.56
C ASP A 437 -10.77 -55.20 13.72
N CYS A 438 -10.47 -54.76 12.49
CA CYS A 438 -10.39 -55.46 11.20
C CYS A 438 -11.73 -55.87 10.53
N SER A 439 -11.77 -55.75 9.19
CA SER A 439 -12.90 -56.00 8.24
C SER A 439 -13.99 -54.89 8.17
N ASN A 440 -14.44 -54.37 7.02
CA ASN A 440 -14.24 -54.75 5.61
C ASN A 440 -14.03 -53.52 4.67
N THR A 441 -13.15 -53.69 3.68
CA THR A 441 -13.03 -52.93 2.42
C THR A 441 -13.53 -53.87 1.27
N PRO A 442 -13.40 -53.63 -0.07
CA PRO A 442 -12.70 -52.54 -0.78
C PRO A 442 -13.33 -51.98 -2.08
N ASN A 443 -12.54 -51.09 -2.72
CA ASN A 443 -12.55 -50.62 -4.12
C ASN A 443 -13.61 -49.55 -4.47
N THR A 444 -13.30 -48.49 -5.25
CA THR A 444 -12.04 -48.03 -5.91
C THR A 444 -12.06 -46.48 -6.00
N SER A 445 -11.09 -45.71 -6.51
CA SER A 445 -9.98 -45.89 -7.48
C SER A 445 -8.76 -45.03 -7.13
N ALA A 446 -7.55 -45.50 -7.48
CA ALA A 446 -6.29 -44.88 -7.09
C ALA A 446 -5.66 -43.93 -8.14
N THR A 447 -4.73 -43.09 -7.66
CA THR A 447 -3.54 -42.54 -8.35
C THR A 447 -3.69 -41.79 -9.69
N ASN A 448 -3.32 -40.50 -9.69
CA ASN A 448 -2.01 -40.07 -10.22
C ASN A 448 -1.71 -38.59 -9.90
N HIS A 449 -0.87 -38.34 -8.89
CA HIS A 449 -0.15 -37.07 -8.75
C HIS A 449 1.27 -37.24 -9.28
N SER A 450 1.60 -36.59 -10.40
CA SER A 450 2.98 -36.51 -10.90
C SER A 450 3.85 -35.68 -9.94
N PRO A 451 5.14 -36.03 -9.76
CA PRO A 451 6.02 -35.34 -8.83
C PRO A 451 6.35 -33.93 -9.32
N ALA A 452 6.08 -32.92 -8.49
CA ALA A 452 6.57 -31.58 -8.73
C ALA A 452 8.08 -31.52 -8.47
N LEU A 453 8.84 -31.05 -9.46
CA LEU A 453 10.28 -30.79 -9.35
C LEU A 453 10.57 -29.82 -8.19
N PRO A 454 11.60 -30.04 -7.36
CA PRO A 454 11.98 -29.09 -6.30
C PRO A 454 12.69 -27.86 -6.90
N GLY A 455 11.92 -26.99 -7.56
CA GLY A 455 12.36 -25.69 -8.05
C GLY A 455 11.99 -24.57 -7.09
N LEU A 456 12.95 -23.69 -6.78
CA LEU A 456 12.85 -22.55 -5.86
C LEU A 456 11.48 -21.83 -5.90
N ARG A 457 10.64 -22.08 -4.89
CA ARG A 457 9.57 -21.14 -4.50
C ARG A 457 10.08 -20.24 -3.38
N CYS A 458 10.92 -19.27 -3.73
CA CYS A 458 11.00 -18.06 -2.91
C CYS A 458 9.62 -17.39 -2.97
N SER A 459 8.93 -17.32 -1.84
CA SER A 459 7.59 -16.72 -1.76
C SER A 459 7.73 -15.22 -1.99
N ARG A 460 7.40 -14.76 -3.20
CA ARG A 460 7.53 -13.37 -3.63
C ARG A 460 6.71 -12.45 -2.74
N LYS A 461 7.37 -11.65 -1.91
CA LYS A 461 6.80 -10.46 -1.25
C LYS A 461 7.14 -9.22 -2.08
N SER A 462 6.23 -8.26 -2.18
CA SER A 462 6.56 -6.88 -2.54
C SER A 462 5.93 -5.95 -1.52
N LEU A 463 6.60 -4.84 -1.21
CA LEU A 463 6.24 -3.93 -0.11
C LEU A 463 4.76 -3.49 -0.17
N HIS A 464 4.24 -3.35 -1.39
CA HIS A 464 2.88 -2.89 -1.68
C HIS A 464 1.84 -4.03 -1.78
N GLN A 465 2.23 -5.32 -1.87
CA GLN A 465 1.28 -6.43 -2.05
C GLN A 465 0.32 -6.57 -0.88
N ASN A 466 0.78 -6.19 0.31
CA ASN A 466 0.00 -6.11 1.54
C ASN A 466 -1.15 -5.10 1.44
N PHE A 467 -0.92 -3.94 0.81
CA PHE A 467 -1.80 -2.76 0.91
C PHE A 467 -2.72 -2.58 -0.30
N ARG A 468 -3.20 -3.69 -0.90
CA ARG A 468 -4.04 -3.67 -2.10
C ARG A 468 -5.53 -3.56 -1.77
N GLY A 469 -6.07 -2.35 -1.78
CA GLY A 469 -7.52 -2.14 -1.64
C GLY A 469 -8.09 -0.74 -1.93
N ASP A 470 -7.24 0.28 -2.12
CA ASP A 470 -7.69 1.68 -2.05
C ASP A 470 -8.61 2.15 -3.20
N SER A 471 -9.72 2.79 -2.77
CA SER A 471 -10.72 3.47 -3.60
C SER A 471 -11.14 4.78 -2.93
N THR A 472 -10.18 5.64 -2.59
CA THR A 472 -10.42 6.92 -1.91
C THR A 472 -10.84 8.03 -2.89
N SER A 473 -12.03 8.59 -2.68
CA SER A 473 -12.75 9.43 -3.67
C SER A 473 -12.48 10.94 -3.60
N VAL A 474 -11.44 11.39 -2.89
CA VAL A 474 -11.30 12.80 -2.47
C VAL A 474 -10.61 13.69 -3.53
N PHE A 475 -9.91 13.10 -4.51
CA PHE A 475 -8.88 13.82 -5.29
C PHE A 475 -9.21 14.17 -6.75
N GLU A 476 -10.50 14.22 -7.14
CA GLU A 476 -10.92 14.76 -8.45
C GLU A 476 -10.36 16.17 -8.75
N LYS A 477 -10.02 16.96 -7.71
CA LYS A 477 -9.42 18.30 -7.84
C LYS A 477 -7.93 18.34 -8.24
N LEU A 478 -7.16 17.25 -8.08
CA LEU A 478 -5.74 17.19 -8.47
C LEU A 478 -5.51 16.46 -9.81
N VAL A 479 -6.59 15.89 -10.36
CA VAL A 479 -6.65 15.34 -11.71
C VAL A 479 -6.59 16.50 -12.71
N GLY A 480 -5.46 16.63 -13.39
CA GLY A 480 -5.35 17.52 -14.56
C GLY A 480 -6.33 17.09 -15.65
N ASN A 481 -6.76 18.03 -16.50
CA ASN A 481 -7.88 17.83 -17.44
C ASN A 481 -7.56 16.94 -18.66
N GLY A 482 -6.50 16.11 -18.59
CA GLY A 482 -5.99 15.29 -19.70
C GLY A 482 -5.11 16.06 -20.70
N SER A 483 -4.84 17.35 -20.48
CA SER A 483 -3.90 18.17 -21.25
C SER A 483 -2.49 17.58 -21.26
N ASN A 484 -1.79 17.67 -22.40
CA ASN A 484 -0.39 17.24 -22.55
C ASN A 484 0.57 17.80 -21.49
N LYS A 485 0.27 18.96 -20.89
CA LYS A 485 1.09 19.58 -19.85
C LYS A 485 0.92 18.92 -18.47
N ASP A 486 -0.14 18.15 -18.25
CA ASP A 486 -0.40 17.42 -17.01
C ASP A 486 -0.01 15.92 -17.11
N ARG A 487 0.41 15.43 -18.30
CA ARG A 487 0.69 14.00 -18.61
C ARG A 487 2.06 13.50 -18.13
N ILE A 488 2.61 14.10 -17.08
CA ILE A 488 3.79 13.56 -16.41
C ILE A 488 3.28 12.61 -15.33
N PRO A 489 3.79 11.36 -15.24
CA PRO A 489 3.30 10.40 -14.26
C PRO A 489 3.37 11.02 -12.86
N ILE A 490 2.33 10.80 -12.05
CA ILE A 490 2.31 11.26 -10.66
C ILE A 490 3.28 10.37 -9.88
N VAL A 491 4.53 10.82 -9.86
CA VAL A 491 5.69 10.13 -9.29
C VAL A 491 5.88 10.66 -7.88
N ARG A 492 5.08 10.12 -6.94
CA ARG A 492 5.27 10.31 -5.50
C ARG A 492 6.16 9.20 -4.97
N ILE A 493 7.47 9.37 -5.18
CA ILE A 493 8.46 8.38 -4.78
C ILE A 493 8.66 8.48 -3.27
N SER A 494 7.85 7.73 -2.54
CA SER A 494 8.18 7.41 -1.16
C SER A 494 7.71 6.01 -0.74
N GLY A 495 7.48 5.11 -1.70
CA GLY A 495 7.36 3.68 -1.37
C GLY A 495 8.64 3.19 -0.68
N GLY A 496 8.53 2.79 0.58
CA GLY A 496 9.57 2.15 1.41
C GLY A 496 10.78 2.98 1.85
N HIS A 497 11.32 3.84 0.99
CA HIS A 497 12.60 4.52 1.17
C HIS A 497 12.65 5.46 2.39
N SER A 498 11.52 6.00 2.83
CA SER A 498 11.49 6.82 4.04
C SER A 498 11.25 6.04 5.33
N MET A 499 10.67 4.82 5.24
CA MET A 499 10.49 3.98 6.43
C MET A 499 11.85 3.52 6.93
N VAL A 500 12.81 3.24 6.03
CA VAL A 500 14.16 2.83 6.42
C VAL A 500 14.88 3.94 7.19
N TRP A 501 14.59 5.22 6.91
CA TRP A 501 15.12 6.34 7.70
C TRP A 501 14.47 6.46 9.08
N ALA A 502 13.14 6.40 9.17
CA ALA A 502 12.45 6.42 10.47
C ALA A 502 12.90 5.25 11.36
N LEU A 503 13.03 4.06 10.76
CA LEU A 503 13.51 2.85 11.40
C LEU A 503 14.99 2.94 11.81
N TYR A 504 15.85 3.46 10.93
CA TYR A 504 17.27 3.71 11.22
C TYR A 504 17.45 4.68 12.40
N VAL A 505 16.70 5.78 12.42
CA VAL A 505 16.78 6.78 13.49
C VAL A 505 16.28 6.21 14.82
N ALA A 506 15.22 5.39 14.81
CA ALA A 506 14.81 4.64 15.99
C ALA A 506 15.94 3.72 16.52
N GLY A 507 16.74 3.08 15.66
CA GLY A 507 17.92 2.33 16.10
C GLY A 507 19.12 3.19 16.50
N SER A 508 19.23 4.39 15.94
CA SER A 508 20.42 5.26 16.04
C SER A 508 20.31 6.38 17.07
N MET A 509 19.21 6.46 17.83
CA MET A 509 19.06 7.41 18.93
C MET A 509 19.91 7.03 20.16
N PRO A 510 20.43 7.99 20.95
CA PRO A 510 21.32 7.70 22.09
C PRO A 510 20.69 6.87 23.22
N THR A 511 19.36 6.80 23.26
CA THR A 511 18.60 5.99 24.24
C THR A 511 18.25 4.59 23.73
N ALA A 512 18.68 4.22 22.52
CA ALA A 512 18.37 2.92 21.94
C ALA A 512 19.03 1.78 22.73
N SER A 513 18.21 0.84 23.23
CA SER A 513 18.71 -0.40 23.81
C SER A 513 19.39 -1.27 22.75
N ARG A 514 20.31 -2.14 23.18
CA ARG A 514 20.93 -3.12 22.27
C ARG A 514 19.90 -4.02 21.57
N MET A 515 18.82 -4.40 22.27
CA MET A 515 17.74 -5.20 21.72
C MET A 515 16.97 -4.47 20.61
N SER A 516 16.70 -3.17 20.78
CA SER A 516 16.07 -2.38 19.71
C SER A 516 17.02 -2.17 18.53
N GLN A 517 18.31 -1.94 18.77
CA GLN A 517 19.33 -1.87 17.71
C GLN A 517 19.40 -3.15 16.87
N ASP A 518 19.45 -4.34 17.52
CA ASP A 518 19.54 -5.63 16.83
C ASP A 518 18.23 -5.95 16.05
N PHE A 519 17.06 -5.56 16.57
CA PHE A 519 15.79 -5.64 15.83
C PHE A 519 15.80 -4.73 14.59
N VAL A 520 16.16 -3.45 14.76
CA VAL A 520 16.25 -2.46 13.67
C VAL A 520 17.22 -2.93 12.58
N TYR A 521 18.42 -3.38 12.96
CA TYR A 521 19.43 -3.93 12.04
C TYR A 521 18.89 -5.14 11.26
N THR A 522 18.18 -6.05 11.93
CA THR A 522 17.55 -7.22 11.30
C THR A 522 16.50 -6.77 10.28
N CYS A 523 15.63 -5.83 10.65
CA CYS A 523 14.60 -5.31 9.75
C CYS A 523 15.19 -4.55 8.55
N LEU A 524 16.21 -3.71 8.73
CA LEU A 524 16.88 -3.01 7.63
C LEU A 524 17.55 -3.97 6.63
N ASN A 525 18.25 -5.00 7.11
CA ASN A 525 18.80 -6.05 6.24
C ASN A 525 17.70 -6.81 5.49
N ARG A 526 16.60 -7.19 6.18
CA ARG A 526 15.43 -7.79 5.53
C ARG A 526 14.82 -6.87 4.47
N ILE A 527 14.76 -5.56 4.70
CA ILE A 527 14.27 -4.60 3.69
C ILE A 527 15.17 -4.61 2.45
N GLY A 528 16.49 -4.63 2.63
CA GLY A 528 17.46 -4.75 1.54
C GLY A 528 17.37 -6.06 0.76
N HIS A 529 17.13 -7.19 1.43
CA HIS A 529 17.09 -8.52 0.83
C HIS A 529 15.71 -8.93 0.25
N GLU A 530 14.63 -8.75 1.00
CA GLU A 530 13.27 -9.17 0.59
C GLU A 530 12.64 -8.17 -0.41
N PHE A 531 13.07 -6.91 -0.42
CA PHE A 531 12.43 -5.83 -1.21
C PHE A 531 13.37 -5.06 -2.14
N GLY A 532 14.68 -5.39 -2.15
CA GLY A 532 15.65 -4.81 -3.10
C GLY A 532 15.99 -3.33 -2.88
N ILE A 533 15.70 -2.76 -1.71
CA ILE A 533 16.00 -1.36 -1.36
C ILE A 533 17.41 -1.30 -0.77
N ASN A 534 18.44 -1.11 -1.60
CA ASN A 534 19.83 -1.16 -1.16
C ASN A 534 20.22 -0.06 -0.15
N GLN A 535 19.55 1.10 -0.15
CA GLN A 535 19.67 2.11 0.91
C GLN A 535 19.46 1.52 2.32
N ALA A 536 18.62 0.49 2.48
CA ALA A 536 18.42 -0.18 3.77
C ALA A 536 19.67 -0.91 4.26
N LYS A 537 20.47 -1.50 3.36
CA LYS A 537 21.76 -2.14 3.69
C LYS A 537 22.80 -1.10 4.13
N ILE A 538 22.86 0.03 3.42
CA ILE A 538 23.73 1.17 3.78
C ILE A 538 23.40 1.65 5.19
N LEU A 539 22.11 1.82 5.51
CA LEU A 539 21.67 2.21 6.85
C LEU A 539 21.91 1.11 7.89
N ALA A 540 21.78 -0.17 7.56
CA ALA A 540 22.14 -1.28 8.46
C ALA A 540 23.64 -1.27 8.81
N ASN A 541 24.52 -1.04 7.82
CA ASN A 541 25.96 -0.92 8.03
C ASN A 541 26.33 0.34 8.82
N ALA A 542 25.68 1.47 8.54
CA ALA A 542 25.89 2.71 9.31
C ALA A 542 25.48 2.53 10.79
N LEU A 543 24.41 1.78 11.05
CA LEU A 543 23.95 1.42 12.39
C LEU A 543 24.95 0.48 13.08
N GLU A 544 25.45 -0.55 12.39
CA GLU A 544 26.52 -1.42 12.90
C GLU A 544 27.78 -0.63 13.29
N ILE A 545 28.24 0.30 12.43
CA ILE A 545 29.38 1.18 12.72
C ILE A 545 29.07 2.05 13.94
N LYS A 546 27.87 2.65 14.03
CA LYS A 546 27.47 3.46 15.18
C LYS A 546 27.48 2.64 16.48
N MET A 547 26.94 1.42 16.46
CA MET A 547 26.95 0.50 17.60
C MET A 547 28.37 0.16 18.06
N GLN A 548 29.34 0.07 17.13
CA GLN A 548 30.76 -0.10 17.47
C GLN A 548 31.37 1.19 18.07
N LEU A 549 31.07 2.37 17.50
CA LEU A 549 31.55 3.66 18.00
C LEU A 549 31.04 3.95 19.41
N ASP A 550 29.74 3.74 19.67
CA ASP A 550 29.10 3.94 20.97
C ASP A 550 29.69 2.99 22.03
N ASN A 551 29.92 1.70 21.69
CA ASN A 551 30.64 0.76 22.56
C ASN A 551 32.07 1.19 22.91
N SER A 552 32.73 1.94 22.03
CA SER A 552 34.09 2.47 22.24
C SER A 552 34.11 3.91 22.81
N GLN A 553 32.95 4.48 23.12
CA GLN A 553 32.78 5.88 23.54
C GLN A 553 33.38 6.92 22.56
N ALA A 554 33.49 6.55 21.27
CA ALA A 554 34.10 7.39 20.23
C ALA A 554 33.12 8.38 19.59
N THR A 555 31.81 8.25 19.86
CA THR A 555 30.79 9.16 19.37
C THR A 555 30.82 10.48 20.15
N ALA A 556 31.10 11.58 19.46
CA ALA A 556 31.07 12.92 20.06
C ALA A 556 29.64 13.32 20.47
N PHE A 557 29.52 14.06 21.58
CA PHE A 557 28.27 14.64 22.02
C PHE A 557 28.02 15.99 21.34
N GLU A 558 26.87 16.13 20.67
CA GLU A 558 26.45 17.34 19.95
C GLU A 558 24.97 17.66 20.22
N ILE A 559 24.58 18.94 20.12
CA ILE A 559 23.18 19.37 20.28
C ILE A 559 22.30 18.75 19.20
N CYS A 560 22.69 18.91 17.93
CA CYS A 560 22.07 18.23 16.81
C CYS A 560 22.60 16.79 16.74
N PRO A 561 21.74 15.74 16.78
CA PRO A 561 22.21 14.38 16.65
C PRO A 561 22.93 14.13 15.32
N GLN A 562 24.10 13.49 15.40
CA GLN A 562 24.81 12.94 14.26
C GLN A 562 24.44 11.46 14.12
N TYR A 563 23.44 11.16 13.28
CA TYR A 563 22.99 9.78 13.07
C TYR A 563 23.91 8.97 12.15
N LEU A 564 24.59 9.60 11.17
CA LEU A 564 25.54 8.93 10.28
C LEU A 564 26.99 9.11 10.78
N PRO A 565 27.84 8.07 10.77
CA PRO A 565 29.27 8.18 11.12
C PRO A 565 30.03 9.27 10.36
N SER A 566 31.02 9.89 11.01
CA SER A 566 31.77 11.03 10.47
C SER A 566 32.76 10.59 9.37
N GLY A 567 32.47 10.98 8.13
CA GLY A 567 33.32 10.74 6.97
C GLY A 567 32.55 10.07 5.84
N GLY A 568 32.34 10.79 4.74
CA GLY A 568 31.58 10.33 3.56
C GLY A 568 32.26 9.23 2.71
N GLY A 569 33.02 8.35 3.35
CA GLY A 569 33.54 7.13 2.73
C GLY A 569 32.43 6.07 2.56
N PRO A 570 32.76 4.92 1.96
CA PRO A 570 31.80 3.85 1.74
C PRO A 570 31.35 3.25 3.08
N TYR A 571 30.04 3.15 3.29
CA TYR A 571 29.41 2.50 4.46
C TYR A 571 29.41 0.98 4.29
N VAL A 572 30.59 0.42 4.03
CA VAL A 572 30.81 -0.99 3.71
C VAL A 572 31.54 -1.63 4.89
N SER A 573 30.90 -2.64 5.49
CA SER A 573 31.50 -3.41 6.57
C SER A 573 32.75 -4.14 6.07
N ARG A 574 33.94 -3.70 6.51
CA ARG A 574 35.25 -4.22 6.06
C ARG A 574 35.59 -5.61 6.65
N LEU A 575 34.59 -6.47 6.86
CA LEU A 575 34.72 -7.74 7.58
C LEU A 575 34.67 -9.00 6.70
N ASN A 576 34.61 -8.86 5.38
CA ASN A 576 34.71 -9.98 4.42
C ASN A 576 36.05 -10.05 3.66
N VAL A 577 37.16 -9.69 4.30
CA VAL A 577 38.53 -9.97 3.79
C VAL A 577 39.42 -10.52 4.92
N ARG A 578 39.07 -11.71 5.44
CA ARG A 578 39.97 -12.61 6.18
C ARG A 578 39.34 -14.00 6.38
N ASN A 579 39.29 -14.77 5.30
CA ASN A 579 40.02 -16.04 5.18
C ASN A 579 39.94 -16.55 3.73
N ALA A 580 41.00 -17.23 3.31
CA ALA A 580 41.13 -17.88 2.00
C ALA A 580 40.54 -19.30 2.02
#